data_AF-A0AAU4ZCB4-F1
#
_entry.id   AF-A0AAU4ZCB4-F1
#
_cell.length_a   1.000
_cell.length_b   1.000
_cell.length_c   1.000
_cell.angle_alpha   90.00
_cell.angle_beta   90.00
_cell.angle_gamma   90.00
#
_symmetry.space_group_name_H-M   'P 1'
#
loop_
_entity.id
_entity.type
_entity.pdbx_description
1 polymer ?
#
loop_
_entity_poly.entity_id
_entity_poly.type
_entity_poly.pdbx_seq_one_letter_code
_entity_poly.pdbx_strand_id
1 'polypeptide(L)'
;MAQTVIIALLTLGAIARVTRFVVDDSLFKPVRAAVDKRAGKKFFAWLADLINCSWCTSIWVSAGAAVAHWLWSDTVPFVYVVAALTASHAVSLAASWLDSPPPPKHIVLDPVAVAMSVRDQRR
;
A
#
# COMPACT_ATOMS: atom_id res chain seq x y z
N MET A 1 9.51 13.71 -24.85
CA MET A 1 8.87 12.37 -24.75
C MET A 1 9.54 11.47 -23.72
N ALA A 2 10.84 11.20 -23.80
CA ALA A 2 11.50 10.33 -22.81
C ALA A 2 11.39 10.87 -21.36
N GLN A 3 11.63 12.16 -21.17
CA GLN A 3 11.57 12.79 -19.84
C GLN A 3 10.17 12.72 -19.20
N THR A 4 9.11 12.97 -19.97
CA THR A 4 7.73 12.91 -19.46
C THR A 4 7.34 11.49 -19.06
N VAL A 5 7.79 10.47 -19.82
CA VAL A 5 7.58 9.06 -19.45
C VAL A 5 8.31 8.71 -18.16
N ILE A 6 9.57 9.14 -17.99
CA ILE A 6 10.34 8.88 -16.77
C ILE A 6 9.64 9.51 -15.56
N ILE A 7 9.24 10.77 -15.65
CA ILE A 7 8.54 11.45 -14.55
C ILE A 7 7.22 10.74 -14.24
N ALA A 8 6.45 10.34 -15.25
CA ALA A 8 5.22 9.58 -15.06
C ALA A 8 5.47 8.26 -14.29
N LEU A 9 6.49 7.49 -14.66
CA LEU A 9 6.84 6.25 -13.96
C LEU A 9 7.32 6.49 -12.52
N LEU A 10 8.12 7.54 -12.29
CA LEU A 10 8.52 7.92 -10.93
C LEU A 10 7.31 8.33 -10.09
N THR A 11 6.43 9.18 -10.62
CA THR A 11 5.21 9.58 -9.92
C THR A 11 4.31 8.38 -9.61
N LEU A 12 4.21 7.40 -10.51
CA LEU A 12 3.45 6.17 -10.28
C LEU A 12 4.02 5.38 -9.11
N GLY A 13 5.35 5.18 -9.06
CA GLY A 13 5.98 4.51 -7.92
C GLY A 13 5.89 5.30 -6.62
N ALA A 14 5.91 6.63 -6.68
CA ALA A 14 5.70 7.49 -5.53
C ALA A 14 4.26 7.36 -4.98
N ILE A 15 3.25 7.35 -5.86
CA ILE A 15 1.84 7.09 -5.49
C ILE A 15 1.72 5.74 -4.80
N ALA A 16 2.36 4.69 -5.35
CA ALA A 16 2.35 3.36 -4.74
C ALA A 16 2.99 3.34 -3.34
N ARG A 17 4.12 4.04 -3.15
CA ARG A 17 4.76 4.16 -1.81
C ARG A 17 3.88 4.86 -0.82
N VAL A 18 3.30 6.01 -1.20
CA VAL A 18 2.47 6.83 -0.31
C VAL A 18 1.18 6.11 0.05
N THR A 19 0.54 5.44 -0.92
CA THR A 19 -0.66 4.63 -0.68
C THR A 19 -0.37 3.53 0.34
N ARG A 20 0.72 2.76 0.14
CA ARG A 20 1.15 1.73 1.11
C ARG A 20 1.53 2.33 2.46
N PHE A 21 2.15 3.51 2.47
CA PHE A 21 2.52 4.20 3.71
C PHE A 21 1.29 4.53 4.56
N VAL A 22 0.24 5.05 3.94
CA VAL A 22 -1.00 5.40 4.63
C VAL A 22 -1.74 4.15 5.12
N VAL A 23 -1.84 3.12 4.27
CA VAL A 23 -2.77 1.99 4.51
C VAL A 23 -2.13 0.85 5.29
N ASP A 24 -0.86 0.52 5.07
CA ASP A 24 -0.24 -0.69 5.61
C ASP A 24 0.87 -0.40 6.61
N ASP A 25 1.61 0.70 6.42
CA ASP A 25 2.84 0.94 7.15
C ASP A 25 2.61 1.12 8.66
N SER A 26 3.55 0.56 9.43
CA SER A 26 3.52 0.57 10.89
C SER A 26 3.66 1.98 11.46
N LEU A 27 4.40 2.83 10.76
CA LEU A 27 4.61 4.24 11.11
C LEU A 27 3.30 5.04 11.11
N PHE A 28 2.35 4.68 10.24
CA PHE A 28 1.06 5.37 10.13
C PHE A 28 -0.06 4.72 10.97
N LYS A 29 0.22 3.59 11.63
CA LYS A 29 -0.72 2.93 12.57
C LYS A 29 -1.29 3.85 13.66
N PRO A 30 -0.49 4.67 14.38
CA PRO A 30 -1.06 5.51 15.45
C PRO A 30 -2.06 6.53 14.92
N VAL A 31 -1.84 7.04 13.70
CA VAL A 31 -2.76 7.98 13.03
C VAL A 31 -4.06 7.27 12.66
N ARG A 32 -3.97 6.09 12.04
CA ARG A 32 -5.16 5.28 11.70
C ARG A 32 -5.98 4.94 12.93
N ALA A 33 -5.34 4.42 13.97
CA ALA A 33 -6.01 4.10 15.23
C ALA A 33 -6.66 5.34 15.90
N ALA A 34 -6.08 6.53 15.77
CA ALA A 34 -6.67 7.75 16.29
C ALA A 34 -7.90 8.20 15.49
N VAL A 35 -7.90 8.00 14.17
CA VAL A 35 -9.06 8.27 13.30
C VAL A 35 -10.18 7.26 13.57
N ASP A 36 -9.86 5.97 13.67
CA ASP A 36 -10.82 4.90 13.93
C ASP A 36 -11.52 5.10 15.29
N LYS A 37 -10.78 5.50 16.32
CA LYS A 37 -11.36 5.86 17.64
C LYS A 37 -12.38 7.00 17.58
N ARG A 38 -12.31 7.85 16.55
CA ARG A 38 -13.19 9.01 16.36
C ARG A 38 -14.29 8.76 15.32
N ALA A 39 -14.38 7.55 14.76
CA ALA A 39 -15.30 7.19 13.68
C ALA A 39 -16.79 7.35 14.03
N GLY A 40 -17.16 7.60 15.29
CA GLY A 40 -18.53 7.95 15.68
C GLY A 40 -19.06 9.26 15.05
N LYS A 41 -18.19 10.10 14.47
CA LYS A 41 -18.58 11.29 13.69
C LYS A 41 -18.53 10.96 12.19
N LYS A 42 -19.56 11.38 11.43
CA LYS A 42 -19.68 11.13 9.97
C LYS A 42 -18.40 11.41 9.18
N PHE A 43 -17.72 12.52 9.46
CA PHE A 43 -16.46 12.87 8.80
C PHE A 43 -15.33 11.87 9.09
N PHE A 44 -15.19 11.43 10.35
CA PHE A 44 -14.16 10.49 10.75
C PHE A 44 -14.47 9.06 10.28
N ALA A 45 -15.75 8.68 10.14
CA ALA A 45 -16.13 7.44 9.49
C ALA A 45 -15.67 7.40 8.03
N TRP A 46 -15.95 8.46 7.26
CA TRP A 46 -15.46 8.58 5.88
C TRP A 46 -13.94 8.58 5.80
N LEU A 47 -13.26 9.27 6.73
CA LEU A 47 -11.79 9.31 6.76
C LEU A 47 -11.19 7.95 7.12
N ALA A 48 -11.81 7.20 8.03
CA ALA A 48 -11.42 5.84 8.37
C ALA A 48 -11.49 4.90 7.15
N ASP A 49 -12.58 4.96 6.38
CA ASP A 49 -12.70 4.21 5.13
C ASP A 49 -11.63 4.64 4.13
N LEU A 50 -11.34 5.95 4.06
CA LEU A 50 -10.36 6.50 3.12
C LEU A 50 -8.95 5.97 3.37
N ILE A 51 -8.51 5.92 4.63
CA ILE A 51 -7.12 5.56 5.01
C ILE A 51 -6.92 4.05 5.21
N ASN A 52 -8.00 3.27 5.35
CA ASN A 52 -7.93 1.81 5.47
C ASN A 52 -8.18 1.09 4.13
N CYS A 53 -8.76 1.77 3.13
CA CYS A 53 -8.96 1.19 1.80
C CYS A 53 -7.87 1.66 0.82
N SER A 54 -7.04 0.72 0.36
CA SER A 54 -5.95 0.98 -0.60
C SER A 54 -6.44 1.60 -1.91
N TRP A 55 -7.60 1.15 -2.40
CA TRP A 55 -8.18 1.69 -3.63
C TRP A 55 -8.64 3.13 -3.44
N CYS A 56 -9.35 3.43 -2.35
CA CYS A 56 -9.79 4.79 -2.02
C CYS A 56 -8.59 5.72 -1.83
N THR A 57 -7.60 5.33 -1.02
CA THR A 57 -6.39 6.13 -0.79
C THR A 57 -5.68 6.42 -2.11
N SER A 58 -5.54 5.44 -3.00
CA SER A 58 -4.78 5.59 -4.26
C SER A 58 -5.36 6.66 -5.19
N ILE A 59 -6.69 6.82 -5.23
CA ILE A 59 -7.37 7.84 -6.04
C ILE A 59 -7.03 9.24 -5.50
N TRP A 60 -7.09 9.44 -4.20
CA TRP A 60 -6.78 10.75 -3.61
C TRP A 60 -5.29 11.08 -3.65
N VAL A 61 -4.43 10.09 -3.47
CA VAL A 61 -2.98 10.26 -3.61
C VAL A 61 -2.62 10.58 -5.06
N SER A 62 -3.22 9.91 -6.05
CA SER A 62 -2.97 10.20 -7.47
C SER A 62 -3.51 11.57 -7.88
N ALA A 63 -4.69 11.99 -7.39
CA ALA A 63 -5.19 13.35 -7.58
C ALA A 63 -4.22 14.39 -7.00
N GLY A 64 -3.72 14.17 -5.78
CA GLY A 64 -2.71 15.03 -5.17
C GLY A 64 -1.40 15.07 -5.95
N ALA A 65 -0.94 13.93 -6.46
CA ALA A 65 0.25 13.84 -7.29
C ALA A 65 0.08 14.56 -8.64
N ALA A 66 -1.11 14.51 -9.25
CA ALA A 66 -1.42 15.24 -10.48
C ALA A 66 -1.39 16.75 -10.26
N VAL A 67 -1.97 17.24 -9.15
CA VAL A 67 -1.90 18.65 -8.77
C VAL A 67 -0.45 19.07 -8.48
N ALA A 68 0.30 18.25 -7.75
CA ALA A 68 1.70 18.52 -7.45
C ALA A 68 2.56 18.57 -8.72
N HIS A 69 2.29 17.68 -9.69
CA HIS A 69 2.94 17.72 -10.99
C HIS A 69 2.59 19.00 -11.74
N TRP A 70 1.32 19.42 -11.75
CA TRP A 70 0.92 20.66 -12.42
C TRP A 70 1.56 21.92 -11.82
N LEU A 71 1.77 21.95 -10.50
CA LEU A 71 2.36 23.10 -9.81
C LEU A 71 3.89 23.11 -9.82
N TRP A 72 4.54 21.96 -9.84
CA TRP A 72 5.98 21.84 -9.57
C TRP A 72 6.75 20.93 -10.53
N SER A 73 6.18 20.51 -11.67
CA SER A 73 6.83 19.60 -12.63
C SER A 73 8.23 20.03 -13.04
N ASP A 74 8.45 21.35 -13.14
CA ASP A 74 9.68 21.94 -13.67
C ASP A 74 10.76 22.12 -12.60
N THR A 75 10.43 21.80 -11.34
CA THR A 75 11.35 21.97 -10.23
C THR A 75 12.17 20.70 -9.99
N VAL A 76 13.49 20.87 -9.95
CA VAL A 76 14.44 19.85 -9.51
C VAL A 76 14.04 19.13 -8.21
N PRO A 77 13.57 19.81 -7.15
CA PRO A 77 13.14 19.14 -5.92
C PRO A 77 11.98 18.15 -6.14
N PHE A 78 11.01 18.45 -7.02
CA PHE A 78 9.91 17.53 -7.30
C PHE A 78 10.45 16.19 -7.81
N VAL A 79 11.38 16.23 -8.78
CA VAL A 79 12.00 15.03 -9.38
C VAL A 79 12.74 14.21 -8.32
N TYR A 80 13.53 14.84 -7.46
CA TYR A 80 14.25 14.13 -6.41
C TYR A 80 13.32 13.48 -5.38
N VAL A 81 12.23 14.17 -5.01
CA VAL A 81 11.24 13.64 -4.06
C VAL A 81 10.54 12.42 -4.66
N VAL A 82 10.03 12.51 -5.89
CA VAL A 82 9.35 11.37 -6.51
C VAL A 82 10.33 10.22 -6.72
N ALA A 83 11.57 10.48 -7.15
CA ALA A 83 12.60 9.47 -7.31
C ALA A 83 12.93 8.75 -5.99
N ALA A 84 13.10 9.48 -4.89
CA ALA A 84 13.37 8.90 -3.58
C ALA A 84 12.21 8.02 -3.10
N LEU A 85 10.96 8.47 -3.30
CA LEU A 85 9.77 7.69 -2.95
C LEU A 85 9.65 6.42 -3.80
N THR A 86 9.88 6.51 -5.12
CA THR A 86 9.91 5.35 -6.02
C THR A 86 10.98 4.35 -5.60
N ALA A 87 12.20 4.83 -5.30
CA ALA A 87 13.31 3.98 -4.87
C ALA A 87 12.97 3.25 -3.57
N SER A 88 12.38 3.94 -2.58
CA SER A 88 11.90 3.33 -1.34
C SER A 88 10.85 2.23 -1.62
N HIS A 89 9.95 2.45 -2.58
CA HIS A 89 8.97 1.44 -2.99
C HIS A 89 9.65 0.21 -3.61
N ALA A 90 10.56 0.43 -4.56
CA ALA A 90 11.27 -0.63 -5.25
C ALA A 90 12.08 -1.50 -4.27
N VAL A 91 12.78 -0.88 -3.31
CA VAL A 91 13.49 -1.58 -2.23
C VAL A 91 12.54 -2.41 -1.37
N SER A 92 11.35 -1.87 -1.05
CA SER A 92 10.35 -2.60 -0.27
C SER A 92 9.83 -3.84 -1.01
N LEU A 93 9.61 -3.74 -2.32
CA LEU A 93 9.23 -4.87 -3.17
C LEU A 93 10.34 -5.90 -3.26
N ALA A 94 11.58 -5.46 -3.48
CA ALA A 94 12.75 -6.33 -3.52
C ALA A 94 12.92 -7.10 -2.21
N ALA A 95 12.78 -6.43 -1.06
CA ALA A 95 12.81 -7.07 0.25
C ALA A 95 11.70 -8.13 0.40
N SER A 96 10.46 -7.81 0.02
CA SER A 96 9.35 -8.77 0.10
C SER A 96 9.55 -10.01 -0.77
N TRP A 97 10.26 -9.87 -1.90
CA TRP A 97 10.59 -10.98 -2.77
C TRP A 97 11.73 -11.82 -2.20
N LEU A 98 12.75 -11.17 -1.64
CA LEU A 98 13.91 -11.84 -1.04
C LEU A 98 13.55 -12.58 0.25
N ASP A 99 12.66 -12.00 1.06
CA ASP A 99 12.18 -12.56 2.33
C ASP A 99 10.99 -13.53 2.15
N SER A 100 10.51 -13.76 0.93
CA SER A 100 9.44 -14.73 0.69
C SER A 100 9.97 -16.14 1.05
N PRO A 101 9.37 -16.83 2.05
CA PRO A 101 9.78 -18.19 2.36
C PRO A 101 9.60 -19.06 1.12
N PRO A 102 10.47 -20.07 0.89
CA PRO A 102 10.30 -20.97 -0.24
C PRO A 102 8.90 -21.58 -0.17
N PRO A 103 8.22 -21.76 -1.32
CA PRO A 103 6.90 -22.38 -1.34
C PRO A 103 6.99 -23.70 -0.59
N PRO A 104 6.04 -24.02 0.30
CA PRO A 104 6.06 -25.27 1.03
C PRO A 104 6.17 -26.38 0.00
N LYS A 105 7.33 -27.05 -0.03
CA LYS A 105 7.45 -28.33 -0.72
C LYS A 105 6.38 -29.18 -0.06
N HIS A 106 5.41 -29.65 -0.83
CA HIS A 106 4.27 -30.45 -0.38
C HIS A 106 3.41 -29.77 0.70
N ILE A 107 2.16 -29.46 0.36
CA ILE A 107 1.08 -29.43 1.34
C ILE A 107 1.07 -30.82 1.97
N VAL A 108 1.77 -31.02 3.09
CA VAL A 108 1.56 -32.20 3.93
C VAL A 108 0.17 -31.97 4.51
N LEU A 109 -0.83 -32.42 3.76
CA LEU A 109 -2.14 -32.69 4.32
C LEU A 109 -1.87 -33.75 5.37
N ASP A 110 -1.77 -33.34 6.63
CA ASP A 110 -1.79 -34.29 7.72
C ASP A 110 -3.11 -35.05 7.58
N PRO A 111 -3.09 -36.34 7.20
CA PRO A 111 -4.31 -37.08 6.92
C PRO A 111 -5.22 -37.13 8.16
N VAL A 112 -4.64 -36.97 9.36
CA VAL A 112 -5.37 -36.87 10.62
C VAL A 112 -6.16 -35.55 10.70
N ALA A 113 -5.53 -34.41 10.36
CA ALA A 113 -6.19 -33.11 10.39
C ALA A 113 -7.36 -33.04 9.39
N VAL A 114 -7.21 -33.64 8.21
CA VAL A 114 -8.28 -33.74 7.20
C VAL A 114 -9.39 -34.68 7.65
N ALA A 115 -9.06 -35.83 8.26
CA ALA A 115 -10.07 -36.76 8.76
C ALA A 115 -10.90 -36.16 9.90
N MET A 116 -10.28 -35.37 10.78
CA MET A 116 -10.98 -34.69 11.87
C MET A 116 -11.92 -33.60 11.37
N SER A 117 -11.50 -32.75 10.43
CA SER A 117 -12.36 -31.68 9.89
C SER A 117 -13.57 -32.24 9.14
N VAL A 118 -13.40 -33.35 8.41
CA VAL A 118 -14.48 -34.06 7.72
C VAL A 118 -15.45 -34.74 8.70
N ARG A 119 -14.97 -35.18 9.87
CA ARG A 119 -15.82 -35.81 10.89
C ARG A 119 -16.66 -34.79 11.64
N ASP A 120 -16.11 -33.60 11.89
CA ASP A 120 -16.80 -32.51 12.57
C ASP A 120 -17.96 -31.94 11.73
N GLN A 121 -17.77 -31.82 10.42
CA GLN A 121 -18.82 -31.43 9.46
C GLN A 121 -20.00 -32.42 9.34
N ARG A 122 -19.88 -33.64 9.87
CA ARG A 122 -20.94 -34.67 9.81
C ARG A 122 -21.77 -34.81 11.08
N ARG A 123 -21.47 -34.03 12.12
CA ARG A 123 -22.28 -33.95 13.35
C ARG A 123 -23.15 -32.71 13.33
#